data_AF-A0A950SW41-F1
#
_entry.id   AF-A0A950SW41-F1
#
_cell.length_a   1.000
_cell.length_b   1.000
_cell.length_c   1.000
_cell.angle_alpha   90.00
_cell.angle_beta   90.00
_cell.angle_gamma   90.00
#
_symmetry.space_group_name_H-M   'P 1'
#
loop_
_entity.id
_entity.type
_entity.pdbx_description
1 polymer ?
#
loop_
_entity_poly.entity_id
_entity_poly.type
_entity_poly.pdbx_seq_one_letter_code
_entity_poly.pdbx_strand_id
1 'polypeptide(L)'
;MRLLNHILQFYFTFIQERVHPLQGGYFRRKLRRQRRSTLPRENPLLFYPRRVHEVVETHAKLAVFYLHLHRIRRRVERDQHPYSDPALEPLDGELLPAPREKKVLTSAAA
;
A
#
# COMPACT_ATOMS: atom_id res chain seq x y z
N MET A 1 11.26 -2.71 2.11
CA MET A 1 10.56 -1.47 1.65
C MET A 1 9.36 -1.74 0.77
N ARG A 2 9.43 -2.64 -0.23
CA ARG A 2 8.32 -2.89 -1.18
C ARG A 2 6.99 -3.26 -0.53
N LEU A 3 6.98 -4.17 0.45
CA LEU A 3 5.77 -4.61 1.16
C LEU A 3 5.04 -3.45 1.87
N LEU A 4 5.77 -2.62 2.60
CA LEU A 4 5.18 -1.50 3.35
C LEU A 4 4.47 -0.52 2.41
N ASN A 5 5.09 -0.17 1.27
CA ASN A 5 4.48 0.72 0.30
C ASN A 5 3.19 0.15 -0.29
N HIS A 6 3.15 -1.15 -0.61
CA HIS A 6 1.93 -1.78 -1.09
C HIS A 6 0.86 -1.78 0.01
N ILE A 7 1.17 -2.23 1.22
CA ILE A 7 0.23 -2.22 2.36
C ILE A 7 -0.34 -0.81 2.56
N LEU A 8 0.51 0.21 2.52
CA LEU A 8 0.11 1.60 2.67
C LEU A 8 -0.86 2.04 1.55
N GLN A 9 -0.57 1.71 0.29
CA GLN A 9 -1.41 2.03 -0.86
C GLN A 9 -2.76 1.31 -0.81
N PHE A 10 -2.77 0.00 -0.54
CA PHE A 10 -3.99 -0.80 -0.41
C PHE A 10 -4.87 -0.31 0.75
N TYR A 11 -4.27 -0.03 1.90
CA TYR A 11 -4.99 0.47 3.07
C TYR A 11 -5.58 1.87 2.84
N PHE A 12 -4.79 2.78 2.25
CA PHE A 12 -5.20 4.15 1.94
C PHE A 12 -6.41 4.20 1.02
N THR A 13 -6.35 3.47 -0.09
CA THR A 13 -7.42 3.44 -1.10
C THR A 13 -8.72 2.86 -0.53
N PHE A 14 -8.63 1.81 0.29
CA PHE A 14 -9.79 1.12 0.86
C PHE A 14 -10.54 1.98 1.89
N ILE A 15 -9.83 2.60 2.82
CA ILE A 15 -10.45 3.33 3.93
C ILE A 15 -10.84 4.75 3.53
N GLN A 16 -9.98 5.39 2.75
CA GLN A 16 -10.08 6.83 2.56
C GLN A 16 -10.85 7.22 1.32
N GLU A 17 -10.54 6.55 0.21
CA GLU A 17 -11.22 6.81 -1.07
C GLU A 17 -12.42 5.88 -1.27
N ARG A 18 -12.54 4.79 -0.51
CA ARG A 18 -13.56 3.72 -0.67
C ARG A 18 -13.66 3.24 -2.12
N VAL A 19 -12.49 3.16 -2.77
CA VAL A 19 -12.34 2.80 -4.18
C VAL A 19 -11.43 1.58 -4.26
N HIS A 20 -11.59 0.79 -5.33
CA HIS A 20 -10.72 -0.36 -5.56
C HIS A 20 -9.25 0.10 -5.62
N PRO A 21 -8.32 -0.60 -4.95
CA PRO A 21 -6.92 -0.19 -4.86
C PRO A 21 -6.22 0.02 -6.21
N LEU A 22 -6.68 -0.69 -7.24
CA LEU A 22 -6.20 -0.55 -8.62
C LEU A 22 -6.72 0.72 -9.33
N GLN A 23 -7.82 1.28 -8.86
CA GLN A 23 -8.43 2.52 -9.37
C GLN A 23 -8.01 3.76 -8.56
N GLY A 24 -7.47 3.54 -7.36
CA GLY A 24 -6.99 4.61 -6.49
C GLY A 24 -5.59 5.09 -6.86
N GLY A 25 -5.28 6.32 -6.47
CA GLY A 25 -3.94 6.91 -6.57
C GLY A 25 -3.51 7.53 -5.25
N TYR A 26 -2.43 8.29 -5.25
CA TYR A 26 -1.99 9.02 -4.05
C TYR A 26 -2.96 10.16 -3.68
N PHE A 27 -3.61 10.78 -4.67
CA PHE A 27 -4.52 11.90 -4.44
C PHE A 27 -5.69 11.85 -5.44
N ARG A 28 -6.93 11.89 -4.93
CA ARG A 28 -8.08 12.27 -5.75
C ARG A 28 -7.92 13.70 -6.30
N ARG A 29 -7.95 13.87 -7.62
CA ARG A 29 -7.90 15.22 -8.23
C ARG A 29 -9.31 15.82 -8.30
N LYS A 30 -9.59 16.88 -7.53
CA LYS A 30 -10.84 17.67 -7.63
C LYS A 30 -10.53 19.01 -8.28
N LEU A 31 -11.10 19.30 -9.46
CA LEU A 31 -10.96 20.60 -10.11
C LEU A 31 -12.20 21.46 -9.87
N ARG A 32 -12.00 22.74 -9.56
CA ARG A 32 -13.07 23.75 -9.44
C ARG A 32 -13.94 23.87 -10.69
N ARG A 33 -13.36 23.64 -11.88
CA ARG A 33 -14.04 23.76 -13.18
C ARG A 33 -14.87 22.53 -13.53
N GLN A 34 -14.65 21.39 -12.87
CA GLN A 34 -15.38 20.14 -13.11
C GLN A 34 -16.66 20.08 -12.26
N ARG A 35 -17.54 21.09 -12.44
CA ARG A 35 -18.89 21.11 -11.85
C ARG A 35 -19.91 20.77 -12.94
N ARG A 36 -21.05 20.19 -12.54
CA ARG A 36 -22.19 20.03 -13.46
C ARG A 36 -22.63 21.41 -13.94
N SER A 37 -23.08 21.51 -15.18
CA SER A 37 -23.51 22.77 -15.80
C SER A 37 -24.58 23.50 -14.98
N THR A 38 -25.41 22.78 -14.23
CA THR A 38 -26.47 23.32 -13.36
C THR A 38 -25.98 23.88 -12.02
N LEU A 39 -24.70 23.69 -11.67
CA LEU A 39 -24.13 24.13 -10.38
C LEU A 39 -23.23 25.36 -10.55
N PRO A 40 -23.36 26.38 -9.69
CA PRO A 40 -22.52 27.57 -9.76
C PRO A 40 -21.07 27.24 -9.44
N ARG A 41 -20.16 27.96 -10.10
CA ARG A 41 -18.72 27.79 -9.93
C ARG A 41 -18.28 28.46 -8.63
N GLU A 42 -17.71 27.67 -7.71
CA GLU A 42 -17.28 28.16 -6.40
C GLU A 42 -16.18 29.22 -6.49
N ASN A 43 -16.13 30.12 -5.51
CA ASN A 43 -15.07 31.13 -5.36
C ASN A 43 -13.71 30.44 -5.19
N PRO A 44 -12.66 30.81 -5.97
CA PRO A 44 -11.34 30.19 -5.84
C PRO A 44 -10.76 30.30 -4.42
N LEU A 45 -10.99 31.44 -3.75
CA LEU A 45 -10.43 31.71 -2.41
C LEU A 45 -11.03 30.83 -1.32
N LEU A 46 -12.23 30.29 -1.51
CA LEU A 46 -12.85 29.33 -0.59
C LEU A 46 -12.56 27.89 -0.99
N PHE A 47 -12.46 27.63 -2.29
CA PHE A 47 -12.26 26.29 -2.83
C PHE A 47 -10.89 25.71 -2.44
N TYR A 48 -9.81 26.45 -2.68
CA TYR A 48 -8.46 25.94 -2.47
C TYR A 48 -8.11 25.67 -0.99
N PRO A 49 -8.39 26.56 -0.02
CA PRO A 49 -8.06 26.25 1.38
C PRO A 49 -8.88 25.06 1.90
N ARG A 50 -10.17 24.99 1.57
CA ARG A 50 -10.99 23.81 1.90
C ARG A 50 -10.42 22.54 1.27
N ARG A 51 -9.96 22.61 0.01
CA ARG A 51 -9.37 21.46 -0.67
C ARG A 51 -8.05 21.04 -0.03
N VAL A 52 -7.20 21.98 0.37
CA VAL A 52 -5.95 21.71 1.08
C VAL A 52 -6.26 21.06 2.42
N HIS A 53 -7.22 21.58 3.18
CA HIS A 53 -7.64 20.98 4.46
C HIS A 53 -8.10 19.52 4.30
N GLU A 54 -8.97 19.24 3.32
CA GLU A 54 -9.40 17.86 3.02
C GLU A 54 -8.21 16.93 2.72
N VAL A 55 -7.24 17.41 1.93
CA VAL A 55 -6.06 16.64 1.57
C VAL A 55 -5.17 16.43 2.79
N VAL A 56 -4.92 17.47 3.59
CA VAL A 56 -4.08 17.41 4.79
C VAL A 56 -4.68 16.47 5.82
N GLU A 57 -5.97 16.59 6.12
CA GLU A 57 -6.66 15.68 7.05
C GLU A 57 -6.51 14.23 6.57
N THR A 58 -6.62 14.04 5.26
CA THR A 58 -6.52 12.72 4.66
C THR A 58 -5.12 12.13 4.80
N HIS A 59 -4.10 12.92 4.49
CA HIS A 59 -2.71 12.50 4.53
C HIS A 59 -2.16 12.40 5.94
N ALA A 60 -2.70 13.17 6.88
CA ALA A 60 -2.34 13.07 8.29
C ALA A 60 -2.70 11.69 8.86
N LYS A 61 -3.91 11.19 8.58
CA LYS A 61 -4.33 9.83 8.97
C LYS A 61 -3.41 8.77 8.37
N LEU A 62 -3.06 8.92 7.09
CA LEU A 62 -2.10 8.04 6.42
C LEU A 62 -0.70 8.07 7.06
N ALA A 63 -0.20 9.27 7.38
CA ALA A 63 1.10 9.45 8.01
C ALA A 63 1.16 8.79 9.40
N VAL A 64 0.11 8.93 10.21
CA VAL A 64 0.00 8.25 11.52
C VAL A 64 0.05 6.74 11.34
N PHE A 65 -0.70 6.19 10.38
CA PHE A 65 -0.70 4.76 10.09
C PHE A 65 0.68 4.27 9.59
N TYR A 66 1.33 5.04 8.72
CA TYR A 66 2.69 4.76 8.27
C TYR A 66 3.67 4.68 9.45
N LEU A 67 3.62 5.64 10.37
CA LEU A 67 4.49 5.64 11.56
C LEU A 67 4.23 4.44 12.46
N HIS A 68 2.96 4.01 12.59
CA HIS A 68 2.59 2.81 13.32
C HIS A 68 3.20 1.55 12.68
N LEU A 69 3.00 1.34 11.38
CA LEU A 69 3.61 0.24 10.62
C LEU A 69 5.13 0.27 10.69
N HIS A 70 5.74 1.45 10.59
CA HIS A 70 7.17 1.62 10.67
C HIS A 70 7.72 1.25 12.06
N ARG A 71 6.97 1.55 13.13
CA ARG A 71 7.31 1.09 14.49
C ARG A 71 7.23 -0.42 14.62
N ILE A 72 6.17 -1.06 14.09
CA ILE A 72 6.05 -2.52 14.08
C ILE A 72 7.21 -3.15 13.30
N ARG A 73 7.50 -2.64 12.10
CA ARG A 73 8.60 -3.12 11.26
C ARG A 73 9.93 -3.07 12.01
N ARG A 74 10.24 -1.93 12.64
CA ARG A 74 11.47 -1.80 13.44
C ARG A 74 11.50 -2.72 14.66
N ARG A 75 10.35 -3.03 15.25
CA ARG A 75 10.25 -4.00 16.35
C ARG A 75 10.57 -5.42 15.85
N VAL A 76 10.00 -5.82 14.72
CA VAL A 76 10.24 -7.13 14.10
C VAL A 76 11.67 -7.26 13.59
N GLU A 77 12.23 -6.23 12.95
CA GLU A 77 13.62 -6.22 12.47
C GLU A 77 14.64 -6.32 13.62
N ARG A 78 14.27 -5.90 14.83
CA ARG A 78 15.11 -6.02 16.03
C ARG A 78 14.96 -7.37 16.73
N ASP A 79 13.88 -8.09 16.46
CA ASP A 79 13.66 -9.41 17.04
C ASP A 79 14.51 -10.42 16.27
N GLN A 80 15.40 -11.12 16.98
CA GLN A 80 16.39 -12.00 16.38
C GLN A 80 15.87 -13.45 16.25
N HIS A 81 14.68 -13.75 16.77
CA HIS A 81 14.11 -15.10 16.74
C HIS A 81 13.48 -15.39 15.38
N PRO A 82 14.05 -16.30 14.57
CA PRO A 82 13.45 -16.68 13.29
C PRO A 82 12.14 -17.42 13.58
N TYR A 83 11.02 -16.89 13.08
CA TYR A 83 9.76 -17.63 13.11
C TYR A 83 9.85 -18.79 12.12
N SER A 84 9.71 -20.02 12.63
CA SER A 84 9.50 -21.21 11.81
C SER A 84 8.04 -21.62 11.91
N ASP A 85 7.36 -21.73 10.77
CA ASP A 85 5.99 -22.20 10.71
C ASP A 85 5.93 -23.70 11.02
N PRO A 86 5.20 -24.15 12.05
CA PRO A 86 5.05 -25.57 12.35
C PRO A 86 4.43 -26.37 11.19
N ALA A 87 3.65 -25.74 10.31
CA ALA A 87 3.08 -26.42 9.14
C ALA A 87 4.13 -26.71 8.04
N LEU A 88 5.32 -26.09 8.12
CA LEU A 88 6.48 -26.40 7.27
C LEU A 88 7.42 -27.42 7.91
N GLU A 89 7.11 -27.90 9.12
CA GLU A 89 7.86 -28.96 9.76
C GLU A 89 7.68 -30.25 8.91
N PRO A 90 8.78 -30.89 8.49
CA PRO A 90 8.67 -32.11 7.70
C PRO A 90 7.94 -33.17 8.53
N LEU A 91 6.80 -33.65 8.06
CA LEU A 91 6.16 -34.83 8.64
C LEU A 91 7.12 -36.01 8.52
N ASP A 92 7.35 -36.71 9.63
CA ASP A 92 8.22 -37.89 9.73
C ASP A 92 7.88 -38.91 8.63
N GLY A 93 8.63 -38.89 7.52
CA GLY A 93 8.60 -39.92 6.48
C GLY A 93 8.24 -39.48 5.06
N GLU A 94 7.77 -38.24 4.82
CA GLU A 94 7.55 -37.77 3.46
C GLU A 94 8.77 -36.99 2.97
N LEU A 95 9.68 -37.68 2.27
CA LEU A 95 10.77 -37.07 1.52
C LEU A 95 10.15 -36.02 0.59
N LEU A 96 10.25 -34.74 0.93
CA LEU A 96 10.03 -33.68 -0.05
C LEU A 96 10.94 -34.03 -1.24
N PRO A 97 10.40 -34.16 -2.46
CA PRO A 97 11.22 -34.49 -3.62
C PRO A 97 12.36 -33.47 -3.68
N ALA A 98 13.59 -33.97 -3.85
CA ALA A 98 14.80 -33.17 -3.85
C ALA A 98 14.57 -31.88 -4.63
N PRO A 99 15.03 -30.72 -4.12
CA PRO A 99 14.77 -29.43 -4.75
C PRO A 99 15.06 -29.54 -6.25
N ARG A 100 14.04 -29.36 -7.10
CA ARG A 100 14.25 -29.34 -8.55
C ARG A 100 15.32 -28.31 -8.82
N GLU A 101 16.48 -28.77 -9.32
CA GLU A 101 17.53 -27.91 -9.79
C GLU A 101 16.87 -26.88 -10.70
N LYS A 102 16.91 -25.62 -10.28
CA LYS A 102 16.46 -24.51 -11.12
C LYS A 102 17.44 -24.51 -12.27
N LYS A 103 17.05 -25.14 -13.38
CA LYS A 103 17.78 -25.06 -14.65
C LYS A 103 17.80 -23.57 -14.96
N VAL A 104 18.91 -22.93 -14.61
CA VAL A 104 19.20 -21.56 -14.98
C VAL A 104 19.12 -21.59 -16.48
N LEU A 105 18.05 -21.02 -17.05
CA LEU A 105 17.93 -20.80 -18.48
C LEU A 105 18.95 -19.71 -18.80
N THR A 106 20.22 -20.12 -18.85
CA THR A 106 21.32 -19.29 -19.31
C THR A 106 21.15 -19.14 -20.82
N SER A 107 20.94 -17.89 -21.23
CA SER A 107 21.12 -17.34 -22.57
C SER A 107 20.61 -18.16 -23.75
N ALA A 108 19.44 -17.77 -24.26
CA ALA A 108 19.17 -17.77 -25.69
C ALA A 108 18.52 -16.43 -26.05
N ALA A 109 19.30 -15.36 -25.89
CA ALA A 109 19.13 -14.15 -26.67
C ALA A 109 20.23 -14.19 -27.74
N ALA A 110 19.87 -14.76 -28.89
CA ALA A 110 20.55 -14.61 -30.16
C ALA A 110 19.57 -13.89 -31.10
#